data_AF-A0A9D5LY80-F1
#
_entry.id   AF-A0A9D5LY80-F1
#
_cell.length_a   1.000
_cell.length_b   1.000
_cell.length_c   1.000
_cell.angle_alpha   90.00
_cell.angle_beta   90.00
_cell.angle_gamma   90.00
#
_symmetry.space_group_name_H-M   'P 1'
#
loop_
_entity.id
_entity.type
_entity.pdbx_description
1 polymer ?
#
loop_
_entity_poly.entity_id
_entity_poly.type
_entity_poly.pdbx_seq_one_letter_code
_entity_poly.pdbx_strand_id
1 'polypeptide(L)'
;MNFLSKFIVLLFANIIEGQGRSLNKKEYERFLVFCHSSNDEKIGHLEKIIRLYPEIINNFEDLKTVYDLLGGKINNYIKWVREN
;
A
#
# COMPACT_ATOMS: atom_id res chain seq x y z
N MET A 1 10.51 13.67 12.81
CA MET A 1 9.33 12.79 13.01
C MET A 1 8.70 12.60 11.64
N ASN A 2 9.18 11.57 10.95
CA ASN A 2 9.48 11.62 9.52
C ASN A 2 8.25 11.43 8.64
N PHE A 3 8.17 12.19 7.55
CA PHE A 3 7.19 12.02 6.48
C PHE A 3 7.04 10.54 6.06
N LEU A 4 8.16 9.79 6.06
CA LEU A 4 8.21 8.33 5.86
C LEU A 4 7.42 7.50 6.88
N SER A 5 7.40 7.89 8.17
CA SER A 5 6.73 7.10 9.22
C SER A 5 5.21 7.20 9.12
N LYS A 6 4.66 8.31 8.59
CA LYS A 6 3.22 8.44 8.32
C LYS A 6 2.77 7.57 7.13
N PHE A 7 3.65 7.26 6.18
CA PHE A 7 3.28 6.45 5.01
C PHE A 7 3.05 4.96 5.35
N ILE A 8 3.84 4.37 6.23
CA ILE A 8 3.71 2.94 6.58
C ILE A 8 2.43 2.68 7.40
N VAL A 9 2.04 3.61 8.28
CA VAL A 9 0.95 3.44 9.25
C VAL A 9 -0.42 3.18 8.59
N LEU A 10 -0.72 3.82 7.45
CA LEU A 10 -2.01 3.65 6.78
C LEU A 10 -2.24 2.25 6.19
N LEU A 11 -1.18 1.59 5.68
CA LEU A 11 -1.29 0.23 5.14
C LEU A 11 -1.61 -0.77 6.25
N PHE A 12 -0.86 -0.69 7.35
CA PHE A 12 -1.05 -1.57 8.50
C PHE A 12 -2.38 -1.32 9.21
N ALA A 13 -2.81 -0.06 9.34
CA ALA A 13 -4.11 0.27 9.93
C ALA A 13 -5.27 -0.36 9.15
N ASN A 14 -5.28 -0.24 7.81
CA ASN A 14 -6.34 -0.82 6.98
C ASN A 14 -6.39 -2.36 7.06
N ILE A 15 -5.22 -3.02 7.15
CA ILE A 15 -5.16 -4.48 7.32
C ILE A 15 -5.67 -4.88 8.71
N ILE A 16 -5.22 -4.22 9.78
CA ILE A 16 -5.63 -4.53 11.17
C ILE A 16 -7.14 -4.29 11.35
N GLU A 17 -7.67 -3.18 10.84
CA GLU A 17 -9.11 -2.90 10.87
C GLU A 17 -9.93 -3.90 10.06
N GLY A 18 -9.40 -4.32 8.91
CA GLY A 18 -10.02 -5.36 8.09
C GLY A 18 -10.10 -6.70 8.82
N GLN A 19 -9.01 -7.12 9.47
CA GLN A 19 -8.97 -8.37 10.25
C GLN A 19 -10.03 -8.41 11.34
N GLY A 20 -10.29 -7.28 12.02
CA GLY A 20 -11.36 -7.15 13.01
C GLY A 20 -12.78 -7.28 12.44
N ARG A 21 -12.95 -7.20 11.11
CA ARG A 21 -14.22 -7.33 10.39
C ARG A 21 -14.24 -8.53 9.43
N SER A 22 -13.30 -9.46 9.59
CA SER A 22 -13.13 -10.64 8.71
C SER A 22 -14.37 -11.53 8.61
N LEU A 23 -15.27 -11.48 9.60
CA LEU A 23 -16.57 -12.17 9.58
C LEU A 23 -17.50 -11.65 8.47
N ASN A 24 -17.34 -10.39 8.04
CA ASN A 24 -18.06 -9.82 6.90
C ASN A 24 -17.10 -9.66 5.71
N LYS A 25 -17.11 -10.66 4.81
CA LYS A 25 -16.21 -10.70 3.64
C LYS A 25 -16.24 -9.43 2.81
N LYS A 26 -17.42 -8.81 2.60
CA LYS A 26 -17.55 -7.59 1.80
C LYS A 26 -16.89 -6.38 2.45
N GLU A 27 -17.00 -6.25 3.76
CA GLU A 27 -16.32 -5.18 4.49
C GLU A 27 -14.82 -5.42 4.54
N TYR A 28 -14.40 -6.66 4.77
CA TYR A 28 -12.98 -7.00 4.75
C TYR A 28 -12.33 -6.70 3.40
N GLU A 29 -12.99 -7.10 2.30
CA GLU A 29 -12.57 -6.78 0.94
C GLU A 29 -12.43 -5.27 0.72
N ARG A 30 -13.39 -4.46 1.20
CA ARG A 30 -13.33 -2.99 1.10
C ARG A 30 -12.07 -2.42 1.76
N PHE A 31 -11.70 -2.92 2.94
CA PHE A 31 -10.47 -2.50 3.61
C PHE A 31 -9.19 -2.90 2.85
N LEU A 32 -9.19 -4.08 2.23
CA LEU A 32 -8.09 -4.50 1.37
C LEU A 32 -7.97 -3.63 0.11
N VAL A 33 -9.09 -3.20 -0.48
CA VAL A 33 -9.09 -2.24 -1.59
C VAL A 33 -8.51 -0.90 -1.16
N PHE A 34 -8.87 -0.38 0.02
CA PHE A 34 -8.27 0.83 0.58
C PHE A 34 -6.77 0.68 0.86
N CYS A 35 -6.34 -0.50 1.31
CA CYS A 35 -4.93 -0.84 1.46
C CYS A 35 -4.19 -0.76 0.12
N HIS A 36 -4.75 -1.34 -0.95
CA HIS A 36 -4.19 -1.28 -2.31
C HIS A 36 -4.14 0.15 -2.84
N SER A 37 -5.23 0.92 -2.74
CA SER A 37 -5.24 2.32 -3.18
C SER A 37 -4.21 3.18 -2.45
N SER A 38 -3.99 2.95 -1.15
CA SER A 38 -2.95 3.66 -0.39
C SER A 38 -1.54 3.27 -0.83
N ASN A 39 -1.33 2.02 -1.28
CA ASN A 39 -0.08 1.58 -1.89
C ASN A 39 0.20 2.35 -3.19
N ASP A 40 -0.80 2.41 -4.08
CA ASP A 40 -0.68 3.07 -5.38
C ASP A 40 -0.42 4.58 -5.22
N GLU A 41 -1.06 5.21 -4.24
CA GLU A 41 -0.80 6.61 -3.90
C GLU A 41 0.66 6.86 -3.50
N LYS A 42 1.28 5.92 -2.74
CA LYS A 42 2.69 6.01 -2.33
C LYS A 42 3.64 5.92 -3.51
N ILE A 43 3.35 5.02 -4.45
CA ILE A 43 4.12 4.92 -5.70
C ILE A 43 4.05 6.26 -6.43
N GLY A 44 2.86 6.85 -6.58
CA GLY A 44 2.71 8.16 -7.22
C GLY A 44 3.44 9.30 -6.49
N HIS A 45 3.51 9.28 -5.16
CA HIS A 45 4.33 10.24 -4.40
C HIS A 45 5.83 10.01 -4.62
N LEU A 46 6.29 8.76 -4.64
CA LEU A 46 7.70 8.43 -4.93
C LEU A 46 8.09 8.88 -6.34
N GLU A 47 7.25 8.65 -7.34
CA GLU A 47 7.46 9.09 -8.72
C GLU A 47 7.59 10.62 -8.82
N LYS A 48 6.75 11.37 -8.09
CA LYS A 48 6.86 12.83 -8.03
C LYS A 48 8.18 13.28 -7.42
N ILE A 49 8.61 12.65 -6.33
CA ILE A 49 9.88 12.99 -5.66
C ILE A 49 11.06 12.69 -6.58
N ILE A 50 11.09 11.50 -7.19
CA ILE A 50 12.11 11.08 -8.16
C ILE A 50 12.21 12.09 -9.30
N ARG A 51 11.06 12.55 -9.82
CA ARG A 51 11.02 13.50 -10.93
C ARG A 51 11.45 14.92 -10.54
N LEU A 52 11.07 15.39 -9.35
CA LEU A 52 11.29 16.78 -8.93
C LEU A 52 12.65 17.01 -8.27
N TYR A 53 13.23 15.98 -7.67
CA TYR A 53 14.48 16.06 -6.90
C TYR A 53 15.44 14.92 -7.25
N PRO A 54 15.87 14.81 -8.52
CA PRO A 54 16.72 13.71 -8.98
C PRO A 54 18.07 13.61 -8.25
N GLU A 55 18.59 14.72 -7.75
CA GLU A 55 19.83 14.82 -6.98
C GLU A 55 19.74 14.24 -5.55
N ILE A 56 18.53 13.99 -5.04
CA ILE A 56 18.29 13.41 -3.71
C ILE A 56 18.13 11.87 -3.79
N ILE A 57 18.29 11.30 -4.99
CA ILE A 57 18.03 9.89 -5.25
C ILE A 57 19.28 9.05 -5.01
N ASN A 58 19.24 8.21 -3.99
CA ASN A 58 20.03 6.98 -3.99
C ASN A 58 19.15 5.72 -3.80
N ASN A 59 18.02 5.80 -3.08
CA ASN A 59 17.28 4.59 -2.64
C ASN A 59 15.77 4.60 -3.01
N PHE A 60 15.27 5.61 -3.72
CA PHE A 60 13.82 5.70 -3.99
C PHE A 60 13.31 4.75 -5.08
N GLU A 61 14.16 4.38 -6.03
CA GLU A 61 13.77 3.43 -7.10
C GLU A 61 13.60 2.00 -6.54
N ASP A 62 14.51 1.60 -5.63
CA ASP A 62 14.39 0.34 -4.89
C ASP A 62 13.12 0.32 -4.04
N LEU A 63 12.83 1.44 -3.36
CA LEU A 63 11.62 1.56 -2.55
C LEU A 63 10.35 1.49 -3.39
N LYS A 64 10.33 2.13 -4.57
CA LYS A 64 9.22 2.04 -5.53
C LYS A 64 9.00 0.59 -5.97
N THR A 65 10.08 -0.14 -6.28
CA THR A 65 10.02 -1.57 -6.64
C THR A 65 9.40 -2.42 -5.52
N VAL A 66 9.75 -2.14 -4.26
CA VAL A 66 9.15 -2.82 -3.10
C VAL A 66 7.65 -2.55 -2.99
N TYR A 67 7.20 -1.31 -3.20
CA TYR A 67 5.77 -0.96 -3.18
C TYR A 67 5.00 -1.57 -4.35
N ASP A 68 5.60 -1.67 -5.54
CA ASP A 68 5.00 -2.38 -6.69
C ASP A 68 4.77 -3.86 -6.37
N LEU A 69 5.79 -4.52 -5.80
CA LEU A 69 5.67 -5.92 -5.38
C LEU A 69 4.58 -6.10 -4.30
N LEU A 70 4.50 -5.16 -3.36
CA LEU A 70 3.49 -5.19 -2.30
C LEU A 70 2.08 -5.03 -2.88
N GLY A 71 1.87 -4.09 -3.81
CA GLY A 71 0.59 -3.89 -4.51
C GLY A 71 0.13 -5.18 -5.19
N GLY A 72 1.03 -5.84 -5.92
CA GLY A 72 0.76 -7.14 -6.54
C GLY A 72 0.32 -8.22 -5.54
N LYS A 73 0.98 -8.29 -4.37
CA LYS A 73 0.60 -9.22 -3.30
C LYS A 73 -0.77 -8.92 -2.70
N ILE A 74 -1.07 -7.65 -2.43
CA ILE A 74 -2.37 -7.22 -1.90
C ILE A 74 -3.47 -7.58 -2.90
N ASN A 75 -3.27 -7.31 -4.20
CA ASN A 75 -4.23 -7.64 -5.25
C ASN A 75 -4.50 -9.15 -5.34
N ASN A 76 -3.46 -9.97 -5.30
CA ASN A 76 -3.62 -11.43 -5.30
C ASN A 76 -4.39 -11.92 -4.07
N TYR A 77 -4.14 -11.31 -2.91
CA TYR A 77 -4.88 -11.64 -1.70
C TYR A 77 -6.35 -11.19 -1.75
N ILE A 78 -6.66 -10.02 -2.31
CA ILE A 78 -8.04 -9.58 -2.55
C ILE A 78 -8.79 -10.60 -3.42
N LYS A 79 -8.16 -11.08 -4.51
CA LYS A 79 -8.76 -12.11 -5.37
C LYS A 79 -9.06 -13.39 -4.60
N TRP A 80 -8.10 -13.85 -3.80
CA TRP A 80 -8.29 -15.05 -2.96
C TRP A 80 -9.44 -14.89 -1.96
N VAL A 81 -9.56 -13.74 -1.29
CA VAL A 81 -10.65 -13.42 -0.34
C VAL A 81 -12.03 -13.36 -1.02
N ARG A 82 -12.09 -12.97 -2.31
CA ARG A 82 -13.35 -13.00 -3.07
C ARG A 82 -13.79 -14.42 -3.40
N GLU A 83 -12.84 -15.34 -3.55
CA GLU A 83 -13.08 -16.73 -3.98
C GLU A 83 -13.24 -17.72 -2.81
N ASN A 84 -12.76 -17.38 -1.60
CA ASN A 84 -12.75 -18.25 -0.41
C ASN A 84 -13.49 -17.63 0.76
#